data_AF-A0A7V1XVX1-F1
#
_entry.id   AF-A0A7V1XVX1-F1
#
_cell.length_a   1.000
_cell.length_b   1.000
_cell.length_c   1.000
_cell.angle_alpha   90.00
_cell.angle_beta   90.00
_cell.angle_gamma   90.00
#
_symmetry.space_group_name_H-M   'P 1'
#
loop_
_entity.id
_entity.type
_entity.pdbx_description
1 polymer ?
#
loop_
_entity_poly.entity_id
_entity_poly.type
_entity_poly.pdbx_seq_one_letter_code
_entity_poly.pdbx_strand_id
1 'polypeptide(L)'
;MAGAVESAHMGHPDFRAHGRIFATLHADLRRGMVKLTPEQQSLFVERAPAVFSLESGAWGRQGCTRVELATADPEILGEAMTLAWKNSAAKPGKVARKAARNARKGR
;
A
#
# COMPACT_ATOMS: atom_id res chain seq x y z
N MET A 1 -2.51 -7.15 -16.86
CA MET A 1 -1.76 -6.09 -16.14
C MET A 1 -0.54 -5.76 -16.99
N ALA A 2 -0.44 -4.55 -17.59
CA ALA A 2 0.72 -4.19 -18.43
C ALA A 2 1.63 -3.23 -17.64
N GLY A 3 2.89 -3.63 -17.43
CA GLY A 3 3.93 -2.76 -16.84
C GLY A 3 4.14 -2.87 -15.32
N ALA A 4 3.65 -3.93 -14.66
CA ALA A 4 4.11 -4.28 -13.32
C ALA A 4 5.48 -4.95 -13.44
N VAL A 5 6.51 -4.39 -12.81
CA VAL A 5 7.86 -4.96 -12.77
C VAL A 5 8.09 -5.46 -11.34
N GLU A 6 8.34 -6.76 -11.21
CA GLU A 6 8.81 -7.38 -9.97
C GLU A 6 10.28 -6.98 -9.76
N SER A 7 10.57 -6.32 -8.64
CA SER A 7 11.93 -5.99 -8.22
C SER A 7 12.12 -6.45 -6.78
N ALA A 8 13.31 -6.95 -6.43
CA ALA A 8 13.64 -7.31 -5.06
C ALA A 8 14.45 -6.19 -4.42
N HIS A 9 13.86 -5.43 -3.49
CA HIS A 9 14.60 -4.53 -2.62
C HIS A 9 14.67 -5.13 -1.21
N MET A 10 15.90 -5.38 -0.73
CA MET A 10 16.18 -5.89 0.62
C MET A 10 15.49 -7.21 1.01
N GLY A 11 15.42 -8.17 0.07
CA GLY A 11 14.90 -9.52 0.37
C GLY A 11 13.37 -9.64 0.38
N HIS A 12 12.65 -8.60 -0.06
CA HIS A 12 11.20 -8.59 -0.20
C HIS A 12 10.81 -8.35 -1.67
N PRO A 13 9.94 -9.18 -2.26
CA PRO A 13 9.37 -8.90 -3.58
C PRO A 13 8.54 -7.61 -3.51
N ASP A 14 8.93 -6.59 -4.27
CA ASP A 14 8.18 -5.35 -4.39
C ASP A 14 7.68 -5.15 -5.82
N PHE A 15 6.38 -4.82 -5.93
CA PHE A 15 5.70 -4.58 -7.18
C PHE A 15 5.69 -3.09 -7.45
N ARG A 16 6.33 -2.72 -8.57
CA ARG A 16 6.42 -1.33 -9.01
C ARG A 16 5.59 -1.11 -10.26
N ALA A 17 4.99 0.06 -10.31
CA ALA A 17 4.40 0.62 -11.52
C ALA A 17 4.73 2.11 -11.56
N HIS A 18 5.00 2.64 -12.76
CA HIS A 18 5.36 4.05 -12.97
C HIS A 18 6.55 4.52 -12.10
N GLY A 19 7.50 3.62 -11.81
CA GLY A 19 8.66 3.91 -10.96
C GLY A 19 8.36 4.01 -9.46
N ARG A 20 7.17 3.57 -9.00
CA ARG A 20 6.73 3.64 -7.61
C ARG A 20 6.29 2.27 -7.10
N ILE A 21 6.66 1.94 -5.87
CA ILE A 21 6.17 0.73 -5.19
C ILE A 21 4.70 0.94 -4.83
N PHE A 22 3.85 0.03 -5.29
CA PHE A 22 2.42 0.03 -4.96
C PHE A 22 2.01 -1.20 -4.14
N ALA A 23 2.77 -2.28 -4.19
CA ALA A 23 2.58 -3.44 -3.34
C ALA A 23 3.92 -4.07 -2.96
N THR A 24 3.98 -4.71 -1.79
CA THR A 24 5.14 -5.47 -1.33
C THR A 24 4.67 -6.79 -0.72
N LEU A 25 5.46 -7.84 -0.90
CA LEU A 25 5.28 -9.14 -0.27
C LEU A 25 6.30 -9.30 0.87
N HIS A 26 5.86 -9.68 2.06
CA HIS A 26 6.78 -9.97 3.15
C HIS A 26 7.52 -11.29 2.89
N ALA A 27 8.69 -11.45 3.51
CA ALA A 27 9.55 -12.62 3.30
C ALA A 27 8.90 -13.95 3.75
N ASP A 28 7.93 -13.90 4.66
CA ASP A 28 7.17 -15.06 5.12
C ASP A 28 6.05 -15.48 4.14
N LEU A 29 5.83 -14.73 3.06
CA LEU A 29 4.80 -14.94 2.02
C LEU A 29 3.35 -15.02 2.53
N ARG A 30 3.13 -14.85 3.84
CA ARG A 30 1.81 -14.86 4.47
C ARG A 30 1.19 -13.48 4.48
N ARG A 31 2.01 -12.43 4.38
CA ARG A 31 1.59 -11.05 4.51
C ARG A 31 2.14 -10.20 3.38
N GLY A 32 1.36 -9.21 3.00
CA GLY A 32 1.77 -8.18 2.06
C GLY A 32 1.35 -6.81 2.53
N MET A 33 1.72 -5.80 1.76
CA MET A 33 1.21 -4.45 1.90
C MET A 33 0.82 -3.93 0.52
N VAL A 34 -0.30 -3.23 0.46
CA VAL A 34 -0.76 -2.52 -0.73
C VAL A 34 -0.95 -1.05 -0.40
N LYS A 35 -0.62 -0.18 -1.35
CA LYS A 35 -0.72 1.27 -1.19
C LYS A 35 -2.02 1.80 -1.77
N LEU A 36 -2.97 2.07 -0.88
CA LEU A 36 -4.28 2.63 -1.20
C LEU A 36 -4.34 4.11 -0.80
N THR A 37 -5.43 4.80 -1.16
CA THR A 37 -5.77 6.08 -0.49
C THR A 37 -6.36 5.80 0.89
N PRO A 38 -6.33 6.74 1.85
CA PRO A 38 -6.96 6.55 3.16
C PRO A 38 -8.44 6.17 3.07
N GLU A 39 -9.17 6.73 2.10
CA GLU A 39 -10.59 6.42 1.86
C GLU A 39 -10.77 4.98 1.39
N GLN A 40 -9.99 4.55 0.40
CA GLN A 40 -10.00 3.17 -0.10
C GLN A 40 -9.59 2.19 1.00
N GLN A 41 -8.55 2.52 1.77
CA GLN A 41 -8.10 1.73 2.90
C GLN A 41 -9.23 1.47 3.90
N SER A 42 -9.97 2.51 4.31
CA SER A 42 -11.12 2.34 5.22
C SER A 42 -12.17 1.39 4.66
N LEU A 43 -12.49 1.49 3.36
CA LEU A 43 -13.47 0.61 2.71
C LEU A 43 -13.01 -0.86 2.74
N PHE A 44 -11.75 -1.16 2.45
CA PHE A 44 -11.24 -2.54 2.47
C PHE A 44 -11.16 -3.10 3.89
N VAL A 45 -10.75 -2.28 4.87
CA VAL A 45 -10.70 -2.69 6.28
C VAL A 45 -12.10 -2.97 6.83
N GLU A 46 -13.10 -2.17 6.45
CA GLU A 46 -14.50 -2.40 6.82
C GLU A 46 -15.09 -3.64 6.15
N ARG A 47 -14.83 -3.81 4.84
CA ARG A 47 -15.38 -4.91 4.04
C ARG A 47 -14.77 -6.27 4.39
N ALA A 48 -13.47 -6.32 4.70
CA ALA A 48 -12.76 -7.56 4.97
C ALA A 48 -11.68 -7.38 6.06
N PRO A 49 -12.07 -7.16 7.33
CA PRO A 49 -11.14 -6.89 8.43
C PRO A 49 -10.21 -8.06 8.78
N ALA A 50 -10.58 -9.29 8.41
CA ALA A 50 -9.72 -10.48 8.56
C ALA A 50 -8.59 -10.55 7.52
N VAL A 51 -8.67 -9.73 6.47
CA VAL A 51 -7.71 -9.70 5.35
C VAL A 51 -6.95 -8.38 5.38
N PHE A 52 -7.62 -7.26 5.60
CA PHE A 52 -7.02 -5.93 5.53
C PHE A 52 -6.93 -5.28 6.90
N SER A 53 -5.76 -4.71 7.18
CA SER A 53 -5.53 -3.91 8.38
C SER A 53 -4.67 -2.70 8.09
N LEU A 54 -4.77 -1.69 8.94
CA LEU A 54 -3.92 -0.50 8.87
C LEU A 54 -2.47 -0.88 9.21
N GLU A 55 -1.50 -0.39 8.45
CA GLU A 55 -0.11 -0.42 8.91
C GLU A 55 0.13 0.52 10.10
N SER A 56 1.18 0.26 10.86
CA SER A 56 1.45 1.01 12.09
C SER A 56 1.94 2.44 11.83
N GLY A 57 1.49 3.38 12.66
CA GLY A 57 2.02 4.74 12.71
C GLY A 57 1.80 5.56 11.43
N ALA A 58 2.87 6.17 10.92
CA ALA A 58 2.78 7.07 9.77
C ALA A 58 2.46 6.35 8.45
N TRP A 59 2.73 5.05 8.37
CA TRP A 59 2.51 4.25 7.17
C TRP A 59 1.02 3.99 6.94
N GLY A 60 0.29 3.57 7.97
CA GLY A 60 -1.17 3.42 7.91
C GLY A 60 -1.86 4.73 7.52
N ARG A 61 -1.48 5.85 8.15
CA ARG A 61 -2.01 7.19 7.80
C ARG A 61 -1.76 7.62 6.35
N GLN A 62 -0.76 7.02 5.69
CA GLN A 62 -0.45 7.26 4.27
C GLN A 62 -1.11 6.24 3.34
N GLY A 63 -2.09 5.46 3.83
CA GLY A 63 -2.81 4.46 3.07
C GLY A 63 -2.03 3.17 2.81
N CYS A 64 -0.94 2.93 3.55
CA CYS A 64 -0.28 1.62 3.51
C CYS A 64 -1.17 0.63 4.27
N THR A 65 -1.68 -0.37 3.57
CA THR A 65 -2.64 -1.33 4.10
C THR A 65 -1.99 -2.70 4.11
N ARG A 66 -1.91 -3.31 5.28
CA ARG A 66 -1.44 -4.69 5.45
C ARG A 66 -2.50 -5.64 4.94
N VAL A 67 -2.05 -6.68 4.25
CA VAL A 67 -2.88 -7.76 3.70
C VAL A 67 -2.41 -9.08 4.31
N GLU A 68 -3.32 -9.82 4.90
CA GLU A 68 -3.10 -11.21 5.31
C GLU A 68 -3.44 -12.12 4.11
N LEU A 69 -2.43 -12.63 3.42
CA LEU A 69 -2.57 -13.37 2.17
C LEU A 69 -3.11 -14.79 2.39
N ALA A 70 -2.89 -15.36 3.58
CA ALA A 70 -3.41 -16.68 3.92
C ALA A 70 -4.94 -16.74 3.95
N THR A 71 -5.59 -15.61 4.22
CA THR A 71 -7.05 -15.47 4.32
C THR A 71 -7.63 -14.58 3.22
N ALA A 72 -6.78 -14.05 2.34
CA ALA A 72 -7.19 -13.13 1.29
C ALA A 72 -8.03 -13.83 0.23
N ASP A 73 -9.24 -13.30 0.01
CA ASP A 73 -10.02 -13.65 -1.16
C ASP A 73 -9.34 -13.09 -2.43
N PRO A 74 -9.10 -13.92 -3.48
CA PRO A 74 -8.42 -13.48 -4.70
C PRO A 74 -9.12 -12.33 -5.43
N GLU A 75 -10.45 -12.25 -5.40
CA GLU A 75 -11.20 -11.19 -6.06
C GLU A 75 -11.01 -9.85 -5.33
N ILE A 76 -11.15 -9.86 -4.00
CA ILE A 76 -10.98 -8.66 -3.18
C ILE A 76 -9.52 -8.18 -3.21
N LEU A 77 -8.57 -9.11 -3.17
CA LEU A 77 -7.15 -8.80 -3.32
C LEU A 77 -6.83 -8.22 -4.70
N GLY A 78 -7.39 -8.80 -5.76
CA GLY A 78 -7.21 -8.31 -7.14
C GLY A 78 -7.76 -6.88 -7.32
N GLU A 79 -8.89 -6.57 -6.69
CA GLU A 79 -9.46 -5.22 -6.67
C GLU A 79 -8.51 -4.23 -5.97
N ALA A 80 -8.03 -4.58 -4.78
CA ALA A 80 -7.09 -3.75 -4.01
C ALA A 80 -5.77 -3.52 -4.78
N MET A 81 -5.22 -4.55 -5.42
CA MET A 81 -4.02 -4.45 -6.24
C MET A 81 -4.22 -3.56 -7.47
N THR A 82 -5.39 -3.68 -8.12
CA THR A 82 -5.74 -2.83 -9.28
C THR A 82 -5.84 -1.36 -8.88
N LEU A 83 -6.47 -1.07 -7.74
CA LEU A 83 -6.55 0.28 -7.21
C LEU A 83 -5.18 0.84 -6.83
N ALA A 84 -4.36 0.05 -6.14
CA ALA A 84 -2.99 0.44 -5.80
C ALA A 84 -2.14 0.72 -7.05
N TRP A 85 -2.27 -0.11 -8.09
CA TRP A 85 -1.63 0.13 -9.39
C TRP A 85 -2.12 1.44 -10.05
N LYS A 86 -3.44 1.68 -10.11
CA LYS A 86 -4.00 2.93 -10.64
C LYS A 86 -3.51 4.15 -9.85
N ASN A 87 -3.46 4.06 -8.53
CA ASN A 87 -2.95 5.11 -7.65
C ASN A 87 -1.48 5.43 -7.92
N SER A 88 -0.69 4.43 -8.32
CA SER A 88 0.73 4.63 -8.66
C SER A 88 0.93 5.39 -9.98
N ALA A 89 -0.03 5.26 -10.91
CA ALA A 89 -0.06 5.95 -12.20
C ALA A 89 -0.48 7.42 -12.08
N ALA A 90 -1.32 7.74 -11.10
CA ALA A 90 -1.72 9.10 -10.84
C ALA A 90 -0.49 9.92 -10.40
N LYS A 91 -0.20 11.02 -11.14
CA LYS A 91 0.71 12.08 -10.64
C LYS A 91 0.28 12.42 -9.22
N PRO A 92 1.20 12.65 -8.26
CA PRO A 92 0.84 12.89 -6.88
C PRO A 92 -0.01 14.18 -6.77
N GLY A 93 -1.31 14.03 -6.90
CA GLY A 93 -2.30 15.06 -6.64
C GLY A 93 -2.38 15.24 -5.14
N LYS A 94 -1.47 16.05 -4.59
CA LYS A 94 -1.64 16.81 -3.33
C LYS A 94 -2.20 16.09 -2.08
N VAL A 95 -2.16 14.77 -1.93
CA VAL A 95 -2.43 14.15 -0.62
C VAL A 95 -1.16 14.15 0.23
N ALA A 96 -1.11 15.15 1.12
CA ALA A 96 -0.23 15.30 2.28
C ALA A 96 1.29 15.49 2.06
N ARG A 97 1.70 16.49 1.26
CA ARG A 97 3.02 17.14 1.40
C ARG A 97 3.03 18.34 2.38
N LYS A 98 2.08 18.43 3.31
CA LYS A 98 2.02 19.53 4.30
C LYS A 98 1.77 19.05 5.73
N ALA A 99 2.56 18.12 6.25
CA ALA A 99 2.54 17.82 7.70
C ALA A 99 3.80 17.12 8.26
N ALA A 100 4.95 17.11 7.56
CA ALA A 100 6.14 16.41 8.08
C ALA A 100 7.48 17.11 7.79
N ARG A 101 7.47 18.43 7.61
CA ARG A 101 8.71 19.23 7.56
C ARG A 101 8.56 20.52 8.36
N ASN A 102 8.28 20.40 9.66
CA ASN A 102 8.55 21.49 10.61
C ASN A 102 8.66 21.05 12.09
N ALA A 103 9.28 19.89 12.37
CA ALA A 103 9.53 19.45 13.76
C ALA A 103 11.01 19.18 14.08
N ARG A 104 11.95 19.79 13.33
CA ARG A 104 13.39 19.70 13.64
C ARG A 104 14.14 21.01 13.35
N LYS A 105 13.76 22.11 14.01
CA LYS A 105 14.68 23.24 14.30
C LYS A 105 14.02 24.28 15.23
N GLY A 106 14.67 24.52 16.36
CA GLY A 106 14.44 25.64 17.28
C GLY A 106 13.49 25.27 18.42
N ARG A 107 13.85 25.37 19.70
CA ARG A 107 15.01 25.93 20.38
C ARG A 107 15.08 25.26 21.75
#